data_AF-A0A8T3NLK8-F1
#
_entry.id   AF-A0A8T3NLK8-F1
#
_cell.length_a   1.000
_cell.length_b   1.000
_cell.length_c   1.000
_cell.angle_alpha   90.00
_cell.angle_beta   90.00
_cell.angle_gamma   90.00
#
_symmetry.space_group_name_H-M   'P 1'
#
loop_
_entity.id
_entity.type
_entity.pdbx_description
1 polymer ?
#
loop_
_entity_poly.entity_id
_entity_poly.type
_entity_poly.pdbx_seq_one_letter_code
_entity_poly.pdbx_strand_id
1 'polypeptide(L)'
;METDGLPAGVDAAAALGVIETRGNYAGRGVSYVRVFDRAGAAAREVDVQTFGDLDAHPDLVLRMGHVEKDGTVVITWRAPSPEARTPAREQADRTTHDDGNFVFPGQAR
;
A
#
# COMPACT_ATOMS: atom_id res chain seq x y z
N MET A 1 -0.64 -28.25 -3.33
CA MET A 1 -1.37 -27.23 -2.57
C MET A 1 -0.36 -26.59 -1.66
N GLU A 2 0.19 -25.45 -2.10
CA GLU A 2 1.19 -24.69 -1.34
C GLU A 2 0.52 -24.03 -0.14
N THR A 3 0.93 -24.44 1.07
CA THR A 3 0.69 -23.68 2.30
C THR A 3 1.68 -22.52 2.31
N ASP A 4 1.35 -21.47 1.58
CA ASP A 4 2.12 -20.24 1.45
C ASP A 4 2.23 -19.55 2.83
N GLY A 5 3.34 -19.79 3.52
CA GLY A 5 3.79 -19.00 4.68
C GLY A 5 3.00 -19.09 5.98
N LEU A 6 2.01 -19.98 6.12
CA LEU A 6 1.24 -20.16 7.36
C LEU A 6 1.64 -21.46 8.09
N PRO A 7 1.85 -21.43 9.42
CA PRO A 7 2.15 -22.64 10.18
C PRO A 7 1.00 -23.65 10.07
N ALA A 8 1.35 -24.92 9.81
CA ALA A 8 0.38 -26.00 9.63
C ALA A 8 -0.44 -26.19 10.92
N GLY A 9 -1.76 -26.11 10.81
CA GLY A 9 -2.71 -26.34 11.92
C GLY A 9 -3.50 -25.11 12.37
N VAL A 10 -3.29 -23.94 11.76
CA VAL A 10 -4.06 -22.73 12.06
C VAL A 10 -5.22 -22.60 11.07
N ASP A 11 -6.45 -22.50 11.58
CA ASP A 11 -7.59 -22.10 10.76
C ASP A 11 -7.36 -20.65 10.30
N ALA A 12 -6.92 -20.49 9.05
CA ALA A 12 -6.43 -19.22 8.52
C ALA A 12 -7.49 -18.12 8.57
N ALA A 13 -8.79 -18.45 8.55
CA ALA A 13 -9.84 -17.46 8.66
C ALA A 13 -10.03 -16.97 10.11
N ALA A 14 -9.80 -17.82 11.11
CA ALA A 14 -9.98 -17.49 12.52
C ALA A 14 -8.78 -16.76 13.15
N ALA A 15 -7.58 -16.97 12.61
CA ALA A 15 -6.34 -16.39 13.14
C ALA A 15 -5.95 -15.04 12.52
N LEU A 16 -6.65 -14.62 11.46
CA LEU A 16 -6.35 -13.37 10.77
C LEU A 16 -7.29 -12.25 11.21
N GLY A 17 -6.71 -11.06 11.42
CA GLY A 17 -7.43 -9.82 11.56
C GLY A 17 -7.27 -8.95 10.31
N VAL A 18 -8.30 -8.17 9.99
CA VAL A 18 -8.25 -7.14 8.94
C VAL A 18 -8.62 -5.82 9.56
N ILE A 19 -7.80 -4.80 9.33
CA ILE A 19 -8.11 -3.42 9.71
C ILE A 19 -8.00 -2.51 8.50
N GLU A 20 -8.92 -1.57 8.42
CA GLU A 20 -9.02 -0.64 7.30
C GLU A 20 -8.96 0.82 7.74
N THR A 21 -8.48 1.67 6.85
CA THR A 21 -8.58 3.12 7.00
C THR A 21 -8.78 3.77 5.64
N ARG A 22 -9.52 4.88 5.60
CA ARG A 22 -9.74 5.63 4.36
C ARG A 22 -8.50 6.45 4.00
N GLY A 23 -8.24 6.58 2.71
CA GLY A 23 -7.16 7.41 2.21
C GLY A 23 -7.26 7.73 0.72
N ASN A 24 -6.16 8.22 0.17
CA ASN A 24 -6.05 8.60 -1.23
C ASN A 24 -4.81 7.98 -1.87
N TYR A 25 -5.01 7.26 -2.97
CA TYR A 25 -3.94 6.66 -3.76
C TYR A 25 -4.00 7.18 -5.19
N ALA A 26 -2.93 7.87 -5.63
CA ALA A 26 -2.83 8.48 -6.96
C ALA A 26 -4.04 9.37 -7.33
N GLY A 27 -4.53 10.18 -6.38
CA GLY A 27 -5.68 11.05 -6.59
C GLY A 27 -7.04 10.36 -6.42
N ARG A 28 -7.08 9.04 -6.23
CA ARG A 28 -8.31 8.25 -6.08
C ARG A 28 -8.56 7.91 -4.62
N GLY A 29 -9.82 8.03 -4.18
CA GLY A 29 -10.22 7.59 -2.84
C GLY A 29 -10.17 6.06 -2.73
N VAL A 30 -9.48 5.56 -1.71
CA VAL A 30 -9.30 4.12 -1.44
C VAL A 30 -9.49 3.82 0.04
N SER A 31 -9.76 2.57 0.38
CA SER A 31 -9.63 2.06 1.75
C SER A 31 -8.34 1.24 1.86
N TYR A 32 -7.33 1.73 2.56
CA TYR A 32 -6.15 0.93 2.86
C TYR A 32 -6.51 -0.20 3.81
N VAL A 33 -5.95 -1.38 3.57
CA VAL A 33 -6.18 -2.57 4.37
C VAL A 33 -4.86 -3.17 4.83
N ARG A 34 -4.84 -3.63 6.08
CA ARG A 34 -3.75 -4.43 6.66
C ARG A 34 -4.35 -5.72 7.19
N VAL A 35 -3.79 -6.84 6.74
CA VAL A 35 -4.08 -8.17 7.26
C VAL A 35 -2.99 -8.53 8.24
N PHE A 36 -3.35 -8.89 9.45
CA PHE A 36 -2.42 -9.16 10.54
C PHE A 36 -2.69 -10.50 11.23
N ASP A 37 -1.66 -11.05 11.86
CA ASP A 37 -1.76 -12.25 12.70
C ASP A 37 -2.34 -11.88 14.07
N ARG A 38 -3.60 -12.28 14.31
CA ARG A 38 -4.30 -12.01 15.56
C ARG A 38 -3.76 -12.84 16.72
N ALA A 39 -3.31 -14.07 16.45
CA ALA A 39 -2.70 -14.92 17.47
C ALA A 39 -1.35 -14.35 17.91
N GLY A 40 -0.54 -13.90 16.94
CA GLY A 40 0.71 -13.18 17.20
C GLY A 40 0.51 -11.88 17.97
N ALA A 41 -0.52 -11.10 17.63
CA ALA A 41 -0.89 -9.89 18.37
C ALA A 41 -1.28 -10.21 19.82
N ALA A 42 -2.18 -11.18 20.03
CA ALA A 42 -2.63 -11.60 21.36
C ALA A 42 -1.49 -12.16 22.22
N ALA A 43 -0.60 -12.97 21.64
CA ALA A 43 0.57 -13.52 22.33
C ALA A 43 1.56 -12.44 22.80
N ARG A 44 1.54 -11.27 22.15
CA ARG A 44 2.36 -10.10 22.49
C ARG A 44 1.58 -9.04 23.26
N GLU A 45 0.34 -9.35 23.66
CA GLU A 45 -0.56 -8.43 24.36
C GLU A 45 -0.78 -7.11 23.60
N VAL A 46 -0.70 -7.17 22.27
CA VAL A 46 -0.98 -6.03 21.38
C VAL A 46 -2.47 -6.01 21.07
N ASP A 47 -3.17 -5.01 21.60
CA ASP A 47 -4.56 -4.76 21.26
C ASP A 47 -4.65 -3.88 20.01
N VAL A 48 -5.01 -4.49 18.87
CA VAL A 48 -5.08 -3.80 17.58
C VAL A 48 -6.50 -3.25 17.37
N GLN A 49 -6.66 -1.94 17.56
CA GLN A 49 -7.95 -1.23 17.45
C GLN A 49 -7.98 -0.28 16.25
N THR A 50 -6.83 0.27 15.87
CA THR A 50 -6.69 1.25 14.80
C THR A 50 -5.63 0.80 13.80
N PHE A 51 -5.74 1.31 12.56
CA PHE A 51 -4.78 1.01 11.50
C PHE A 51 -3.34 1.37 11.88
N GLY A 52 -3.16 2.42 12.68
CA GLY A 52 -1.86 2.91 13.15
C GLY A 52 -1.24 2.07 14.26
N ASP A 53 -2.00 1.25 14.98
CA ASP A 53 -1.47 0.41 16.06
C ASP A 53 -0.45 -0.61 15.52
N LEU A 54 -0.62 -1.00 14.25
CA LEU A 54 0.29 -1.90 13.54
C LEU A 54 1.58 -1.22 13.06
N ASP A 55 1.69 0.12 13.14
CA ASP A 55 2.92 0.83 12.73
C ASP A 55 4.10 0.51 13.67
N ALA A 56 3.83 0.26 14.95
CA ALA A 56 4.84 -0.16 15.93
C ALA A 56 5.16 -1.67 15.85
N HIS A 57 4.32 -2.45 15.16
CA HIS A 57 4.42 -3.91 15.08
C HIS A 57 4.33 -4.41 13.62
N PRO A 58 5.22 -3.95 12.72
CA PRO A 58 5.14 -4.26 11.30
C PRO A 58 5.29 -5.75 10.98
N ASP A 59 5.88 -6.52 11.88
CA ASP A 59 6.07 -7.96 11.73
C ASP A 59 4.80 -8.77 12.01
N LEU A 60 3.79 -8.18 12.66
CA LEU A 60 2.45 -8.77 12.77
C LEU A 60 1.63 -8.61 11.49
N VAL A 61 2.05 -7.72 10.57
CA VAL A 61 1.36 -7.47 9.31
C VAL A 61 1.79 -8.49 8.26
N LEU A 62 0.87 -9.39 7.91
CA LEU A 62 1.13 -10.46 6.93
C LEU A 62 0.98 -9.96 5.49
N ARG A 63 -0.01 -9.09 5.26
CA ARG A 63 -0.29 -8.50 3.94
C ARG A 63 -0.82 -7.08 4.08
N MET A 64 -0.55 -6.26 3.07
CA MET A 64 -1.04 -4.89 2.97
C MET A 64 -1.70 -4.69 1.61
N GLY A 65 -2.58 -3.70 1.51
CA GLY A 65 -3.26 -3.42 0.28
C GLY A 65 -4.19 -2.22 0.35
N HIS A 66 -5.03 -2.09 -0.66
CA HIS A 66 -6.15 -1.17 -0.64
C HIS A 66 -7.33 -1.70 -1.44
N VAL A 67 -8.51 -1.19 -1.11
CA VAL A 67 -9.76 -1.42 -1.83
C VAL A 67 -10.08 -0.14 -2.60
N GLU A 68 -10.23 -0.27 -3.92
CA GLU A 68 -10.68 0.79 -4.80
C GLU A 68 -12.21 0.98 -4.68
N LYS A 69 -12.71 2.12 -5.19
CA LYS A 69 -14.14 2.50 -5.06
C LYS A 69 -15.10 1.50 -5.72
N ASP A 70 -14.64 0.79 -6.76
CA ASP A 70 -15.40 -0.25 -7.47
C ASP A 70 -15.40 -1.60 -6.74
N GLY A 71 -14.73 -1.70 -5.58
CA GLY A 71 -14.60 -2.92 -4.81
C GLY A 71 -13.39 -3.78 -5.21
N THR A 72 -12.56 -3.32 -6.15
CA THR A 72 -11.31 -4.00 -6.51
C THR A 72 -10.36 -4.01 -5.33
N VAL A 73 -9.90 -5.21 -4.91
CA VAL A 73 -8.94 -5.38 -3.83
C VAL A 73 -7.54 -5.59 -4.42
N VAL A 74 -6.63 -4.68 -4.10
CA VAL A 74 -5.23 -4.75 -4.50
C VAL A 74 -4.38 -5.10 -3.29
N ILE A 75 -3.80 -6.31 -3.27
CA ILE A 75 -2.88 -6.76 -2.23
C ILE A 75 -1.44 -6.67 -2.73
N THR A 76 -0.60 -5.92 -2.01
CA THR A 76 0.83 -5.86 -2.30
C THR A 76 1.55 -7.02 -1.61
N TRP A 77 2.10 -7.92 -2.42
CA TRP A 77 3.02 -8.94 -1.94
C TRP A 77 4.40 -8.32 -1.73
N ARG A 78 4.95 -8.40 -0.51
CA ARG A 78 6.41 -8.30 -0.36
C ARG A 78 6.99 -9.63 -0.85
N ALA A 79 7.50 -9.67 -2.07
CA ALA A 79 8.55 -10.64 -2.38
C ALA A 79 9.71 -10.39 -1.40
N PRO A 80 10.36 -11.42 -0.83
CA PRO A 80 11.61 -11.21 -0.10
C PRO A 80 12.56 -10.49 -1.06
N SER A 81 12.83 -9.21 -0.82
CA SER A 81 13.59 -8.37 -1.74
C SER A 81 15.08 -8.50 -1.41
N PRO A 82 15.91 -9.05 -2.31
CA PRO A 82 17.35 -8.82 -2.22
C PRO A 82 17.76 -7.40 -2.62
N GLU A 83 16.95 -6.63 -3.37
CA GLU A 83 17.35 -5.29 -3.78
C GLU A 83 16.14 -4.36 -3.93
N ALA A 84 15.92 -3.48 -2.95
CA ALA A 84 15.11 -2.28 -3.14
C ALA A 84 15.87 -1.32 -4.07
N ARG A 85 15.91 -1.60 -5.38
CA ARG A 85 16.26 -0.60 -6.38
C ARG A 85 15.07 0.34 -6.51
N THR A 86 15.07 1.34 -5.65
CA THR A 86 14.34 2.59 -5.86
C THR A 86 14.73 3.08 -7.26
N PRO A 87 13.81 3.26 -8.23
CA PRO A 87 14.15 4.03 -9.42
C PRO A 87 14.48 5.44 -8.93
N ALA A 88 15.76 5.79 -8.97
CA ALA A 88 16.18 7.16 -8.76
C ALA A 88 15.44 8.01 -9.78
N ARG A 89 14.77 9.06 -9.31
CA ARG A 89 14.15 10.06 -10.19
C ARG A 89 15.27 10.66 -11.03
N GLU A 90 15.32 10.32 -12.31
CA GLU A 90 16.22 10.99 -13.25
C GLU A 90 15.86 12.48 -13.23
N GLN A 91 16.85 13.31 -12.94
CA GLN A 91 16.67 14.74 -12.84
C GLN A 91 16.18 15.22 -14.22
N ALA A 92 15.06 15.95 -14.27
CA ALA A 92 14.52 16.45 -15.52
C ALA A 92 15.60 17.30 -16.21
N ASP A 93 16.17 16.77 -17.28
CA ASP A 93 17.14 17.48 -18.09
C ASP A 93 16.41 18.61 -18.82
N ARG A 94 16.71 19.85 -18.44
CA ARG A 94 16.08 21.06 -19.01
C ARG A 94 16.83 21.58 -20.23
N THR A 95 17.79 20.84 -20.79
CA THR A 95 18.63 21.34 -21.89
C THR A 95 18.00 21.21 -23.27
N THR A 96 16.84 20.54 -23.37
CA THR A 96 16.08 20.40 -24.63
C THR A 96 14.69 21.03 -24.52
N HIS A 97 14.58 22.19 -23.87
CA HIS A 97 13.35 22.99 -23.96
C HIS A 97 13.56 24.05 -25.05
N ASP A 98 13.05 23.78 -26.25
CA ASP A 98 12.77 24.84 -27.22
C ASP A 98 11.64 25.67 -26.62
N ASP A 99 11.93 26.94 -26.30
CA ASP A 99 10.96 27.89 -25.77
C ASP A 99 9.93 28.20 -26.86
N GLY A 100 8.97 27.29 -27.02
CA GLY A 100 7.78 27.47 -27.83
C GLY A 100 7.01 28.68 -27.30
N ASN A 101 7.23 29.83 -27.93
CA ASN A 101 6.47 31.05 -27.74
C ASN A 101 4.97 30.77 -27.89
N PHE A 102 4.22 30.68 -26.79
CA PHE A 102 2.77 30.63 -26.81
C PHE A 102 2.23 32.02 -27.17
N VAL A 103 2.18 32.32 -28.46
CA VAL A 103 1.41 33.44 -29.02
C VAL A 103 -0.07 33.05 -29.01
N PHE A 104 -0.87 33.74 -28.21
CA PHE A 104 -2.32 33.67 -28.30
C PHE A 104 -2.80 34.66 -29.38
N PRO A 105 -3.50 34.22 -30.44
CA PRO A 105 -3.99 35.12 -31.49
C PRO A 105 -5.14 36.01 -30.99
N GLY A 106 -4.95 37.32 -31.18
CA GLY A 106 -5.91 38.43 -31.31
C GLY A 106 -7.31 38.34 -30.70
N GLN A 107 -7.61 39.27 -29.79
CA GLN A 107 -8.95 39.86 -29.68
C GLN A 107 -8.90 41.31 -30.17
N ALA A 108 -9.74 41.59 -31.17
CA ALA A 108 -9.95 42.92 -31.72
C ALA A 108 -10.64 43.85 -30.71
N ARG A 109 -10.19 45.11 -30.65
CA ARG A 109 -11.07 46.27 -30.85
C ARG A 109 -10.26 47.52 -31.17
#